data_AF-A0A922XDY5-F1
#
_entry.id   AF-A0A922XDY5-F1
#
_cell.length_a   1.000
_cell.length_b   1.000
_cell.length_c   1.000
_cell.angle_alpha   90.00
_cell.angle_beta   90.00
_cell.angle_gamma   90.00
#
_symmetry.space_group_name_H-M   'P 1'
#
loop_
_entity.id
_entity.type
_entity.pdbx_description
1 polymer ?
#
loop_
_entity_poly.entity_id
_entity_poly.type
_entity_poly.pdbx_seq_one_letter_code
_entity_poly.pdbx_strand_id
1 'polypeptide(L)'
;MLRGLWWSGLRLGEALQLSWEADAPITVHLDGKYPKLRIWAPAQKSKRDGLLPIAPEFAEFLLATPEDERVGLVFGIEGPKPGKPLSTKRASRYVSAIGAKAGVVVTQDVGRSKVDEETGETVNIPKFAGAHDFRRAFGTRWSKRVMPAVLKQLMRHASIETTMSYYVEHNADDVSAELLPWAGNTSGNTGPKRPTAAPKADVVEERKSMLSKDF
;
A
#
# COMPACT_ATOMS: atom_id res chain seq x y z
N MET A 1 -2.77 16.98 -9.48
CA MET A 1 -2.91 15.58 -9.95
C MET A 1 -1.81 14.62 -9.45
N LEU A 2 -0.54 14.68 -9.90
CA LEU A 2 0.43 13.58 -9.70
C LEU A 2 0.60 13.08 -8.25
N ARG A 3 0.76 13.99 -7.27
CA ARG A 3 0.82 13.62 -5.84
C ARG A 3 -0.44 12.85 -5.38
N GLY A 4 -1.61 13.25 -5.88
CA GLY A 4 -2.87 12.54 -5.64
C GLY A 4 -2.89 11.13 -6.22
N LEU A 5 -2.27 10.86 -7.38
CA LEU A 5 -2.14 9.48 -7.91
C LEU A 5 -1.26 8.61 -7.00
N TRP A 6 -0.16 9.18 -6.47
CA TRP A 6 0.75 8.53 -5.52
C TRP A 6 0.10 8.18 -4.17
N TRP A 7 -0.78 9.06 -3.69
CA TRP A 7 -1.45 8.91 -2.38
C TRP A 7 -2.77 8.12 -2.43
N SER A 8 -3.51 8.16 -3.54
CA SER A 8 -4.87 7.56 -3.61
C SER A 8 -4.95 6.15 -4.20
N GLY A 9 -3.93 5.71 -4.93
CA GLY A 9 -4.01 4.48 -5.73
C GLY A 9 -5.09 4.50 -6.83
N LEU A 10 -5.63 5.67 -7.18
CA LEU A 10 -6.65 5.80 -8.24
C LEU A 10 -6.10 5.37 -9.60
N ARG A 11 -6.91 4.66 -10.38
CA ARG A 11 -6.68 4.49 -11.82
C ARG A 11 -6.77 5.87 -12.46
N LEU A 12 -5.99 6.15 -13.50
CA LEU A 12 -5.96 7.48 -14.12
C LEU A 12 -7.36 8.00 -14.51
N GLY A 13 -8.21 7.14 -15.09
CA GLY A 13 -9.59 7.49 -15.43
C GLY A 13 -10.52 7.67 -14.22
N GLU A 14 -10.22 7.09 -13.06
CA GLU A 14 -10.95 7.37 -11.81
C GLU A 14 -10.52 8.73 -11.27
N ALA A 15 -9.20 8.99 -11.20
CA ALA A 15 -8.64 10.25 -10.73
C ALA A 15 -9.14 11.45 -11.55
N LEU A 16 -9.20 11.34 -12.87
CA LEU A 16 -9.71 12.41 -13.74
C LEU A 16 -11.19 12.71 -13.51
N GLN A 17 -12.01 11.71 -13.13
CA GLN A 17 -13.44 11.87 -12.86
C GLN A 17 -13.75 12.18 -11.39
N LEU A 18 -12.73 12.32 -10.54
CA LEU A 18 -12.92 12.60 -9.12
C LEU A 18 -13.38 14.05 -8.93
N SER A 19 -14.54 14.19 -8.31
CA SER A 19 -15.22 15.47 -8.10
C SER A 19 -15.51 15.73 -6.62
N TRP A 20 -15.66 17.00 -6.29
CA TRP A 20 -16.35 17.44 -5.06
C TRP A 20 -17.87 17.36 -5.21
N GLU A 21 -18.38 17.51 -6.45
CA GLU A 21 -19.83 17.54 -6.74
C GLU A 21 -20.57 16.26 -6.33
N ALA A 22 -21.73 16.45 -5.70
CA ALA A 22 -22.53 15.37 -5.10
C ALA A 22 -23.18 14.41 -6.11
N ASP A 23 -23.39 14.84 -7.35
CA ASP A 23 -23.97 14.05 -8.45
C ASP A 23 -22.92 13.26 -9.26
N ALA A 24 -21.63 13.51 -9.02
CA ALA A 24 -20.56 13.02 -9.89
C ALA A 24 -20.40 11.48 -9.87
N PRO A 25 -19.84 10.89 -10.96
CA PRO A 25 -19.56 9.45 -11.02
C PRO A 25 -18.65 8.95 -9.91
N ILE A 26 -17.71 9.79 -9.45
CA ILE A 26 -16.83 9.53 -8.31
C ILE A 26 -16.75 10.81 -7.47
N THR A 27 -17.25 10.75 -6.24
CA THR A 27 -17.33 11.89 -5.31
C THR A 27 -16.53 11.61 -4.04
N VAL A 28 -15.88 12.64 -3.49
CA VAL A 28 -15.23 12.58 -2.18
C VAL A 28 -16.27 12.78 -1.07
N HIS A 29 -16.29 11.87 -0.09
CA HIS A 29 -17.11 11.99 1.11
C HIS A 29 -16.18 12.16 2.31
N LEU A 30 -15.99 13.40 2.76
CA LEU A 30 -15.16 13.74 3.93
C LEU A 30 -15.96 13.72 5.24
N ASP A 31 -17.28 13.50 5.16
CA ASP A 31 -18.23 13.55 6.25
C ASP A 31 -18.26 12.27 7.11
N GLY A 32 -18.53 12.47 8.41
CA GLY A 32 -18.56 11.39 9.41
C GLY A 32 -17.18 10.93 9.89
N LYS A 33 -17.11 9.74 10.51
CA LYS A 33 -15.94 9.29 11.28
C LYS A 33 -14.68 8.99 10.44
N TYR A 34 -14.85 8.63 9.17
CA TYR A 34 -13.75 8.25 8.28
C TYR A 34 -14.05 8.68 6.84
N PRO A 35 -13.18 9.49 6.20
CA PRO A 35 -13.27 9.86 4.79
C PRO A 35 -13.31 8.66 3.83
N LYS A 36 -14.07 8.79 2.75
CA LYS A 36 -14.38 7.75 1.76
C LYS A 36 -14.46 8.32 0.34
N LEU A 37 -14.48 7.42 -0.64
CA LEU A 37 -14.95 7.71 -1.99
C LEU A 37 -16.30 7.04 -2.24
N ARG A 38 -17.25 7.77 -2.86
CA ARG A 38 -18.49 7.20 -3.42
C ARG A 38 -18.30 7.02 -4.93
N ILE A 39 -18.34 5.78 -5.42
CA ILE A 39 -18.45 5.50 -6.86
C ILE A 39 -19.91 5.16 -7.19
N TRP A 40 -20.54 5.94 -8.06
CA TRP A 40 -21.98 5.87 -8.35
C TRP A 40 -22.35 4.65 -9.21
N ALA A 41 -23.53 4.06 -8.94
CA ALA A 41 -24.00 2.82 -9.54
C ALA A 41 -23.94 2.75 -11.09
N PRO A 42 -24.26 3.82 -11.86
CA PRO A 42 -24.17 3.78 -13.33
C PRO A 42 -22.74 3.62 -13.87
N ALA A 43 -21.73 3.99 -13.09
CA ALA A 43 -20.31 3.80 -13.43
C ALA A 43 -19.79 2.38 -13.12
N GLN A 44 -20.62 1.50 -12.54
CA GLN A 44 -20.24 0.13 -12.23
C GLN A 44 -21.13 -0.91 -12.93
N LYS A 45 -20.51 -1.99 -13.45
CA LYS A 45 -21.22 -3.18 -13.95
C LYS A 45 -22.06 -3.90 -12.88
N SER A 46 -21.92 -3.51 -11.61
CA SER A 46 -22.63 -4.05 -10.43
C SER A 46 -23.98 -3.38 -10.13
N LYS A 47 -24.28 -2.20 -10.72
CA LYS A 47 -25.43 -1.34 -10.38
C LYS A 47 -25.61 -1.04 -8.88
N ARG A 48 -24.52 -0.94 -8.10
CA ARG A 48 -24.57 -0.51 -6.70
C ARG A 48 -23.53 0.58 -6.41
N ASP A 49 -23.93 1.55 -5.60
CA ASP A 49 -23.03 2.57 -5.06
C ASP A 49 -21.98 1.92 -4.16
N GLY A 50 -20.71 2.20 -4.44
CA GLY A 50 -19.58 1.74 -3.66
C GLY A 50 -19.02 2.85 -2.80
N LEU A 51 -19.29 2.81 -1.49
CA LEU A 51 -18.49 3.53 -0.51
C LEU A 51 -17.19 2.75 -0.25
N LEU A 52 -16.06 3.42 -0.42
CA LEU A 52 -14.73 2.80 -0.44
C LEU A 52 -13.77 3.58 0.46
N PRO A 53 -12.93 2.89 1.26
CA PRO A 53 -11.94 3.54 2.11
C PRO A 53 -10.86 4.22 1.26
N ILE A 54 -10.26 5.27 1.80
CA ILE A 54 -9.03 5.89 1.27
C ILE A 54 -7.88 5.76 2.25
N ALA A 55 -6.66 5.88 1.73
CA ALA A 55 -5.46 5.95 2.55
C ALA A 55 -5.44 7.28 3.34
N PRO A 56 -4.98 7.31 4.61
CA PRO A 56 -4.95 8.53 5.43
C PRO A 56 -4.20 9.68 4.76
N GLU A 57 -3.07 9.42 4.10
CA GLU A 57 -2.31 10.47 3.40
C GLU A 57 -3.04 11.06 2.17
N PHE A 58 -4.07 10.37 1.66
CA PHE A 58 -4.98 10.94 0.66
C PHE A 58 -6.14 11.70 1.31
N ALA A 59 -6.63 11.27 2.48
CA ALA A 59 -7.60 12.05 3.26
C ALA A 59 -7.02 13.40 3.69
N GLU A 60 -5.78 13.42 4.20
CA GLU A 60 -5.02 14.63 4.53
C GLU A 60 -4.85 15.54 3.31
N PHE A 61 -4.46 14.98 2.16
CA PHE A 61 -4.34 15.74 0.91
C PHE A 61 -5.66 16.38 0.45
N LEU A 62 -6.80 15.73 0.68
CA LEU A 62 -8.13 16.25 0.34
C LEU A 62 -8.61 17.30 1.35
N LEU A 63 -8.35 17.08 2.64
CA LEU A 63 -8.68 18.04 3.72
C LEU A 63 -7.84 19.32 3.64
N ALA A 64 -6.66 19.26 3.04
CA ALA A 64 -5.81 20.43 2.78
C ALA A 64 -6.39 21.41 1.74
N THR A 65 -7.45 21.05 1.01
CA THR A 65 -8.25 21.99 0.22
C THR A 65 -9.32 22.62 1.13
N PRO A 66 -9.34 23.97 1.30
CA PRO A 66 -10.40 24.70 2.02
C PRO A 66 -11.79 24.35 1.52
N GLU A 67 -12.80 24.40 2.40
CA GLU A 67 -14.15 23.91 2.07
C GLU A 67 -14.86 24.72 0.98
N ASP A 68 -14.59 26.03 0.95
CA ASP A 68 -15.01 26.98 -0.08
C ASP A 68 -14.29 26.80 -1.42
N GLU A 69 -13.13 26.12 -1.44
CA GLU A 69 -12.42 25.72 -2.67
C GLU A 69 -12.86 24.33 -3.20
N ARG A 70 -13.73 23.60 -2.50
CA ARG A 70 -14.18 22.24 -2.88
C ARG A 70 -15.29 22.27 -3.95
N VAL A 71 -14.96 22.80 -5.13
CA VAL A 71 -15.86 22.89 -6.29
C VAL A 71 -15.30 22.14 -7.49
N GLY A 72 -16.14 21.41 -8.22
CA GLY A 72 -15.79 20.72 -9.44
C GLY A 72 -14.77 19.59 -9.28
N LEU A 73 -13.89 19.41 -10.29
CA LEU A 73 -12.93 18.31 -10.34
C LEU A 73 -11.77 18.51 -9.36
N VAL A 74 -11.54 17.53 -8.46
CA VAL A 74 -10.55 17.57 -7.37
C VAL A 74 -9.10 17.84 -7.84
N PHE A 75 -8.79 17.59 -9.12
CA PHE A 75 -7.47 17.87 -9.68
C PHE A 75 -7.44 19.00 -10.73
N GLY A 76 -8.58 19.62 -11.08
CA GLY A 76 -8.68 20.69 -12.07
C GLY A 76 -8.24 20.35 -13.49
N ILE A 77 -8.10 19.06 -13.85
CA ILE A 77 -7.56 18.64 -15.15
C ILE A 77 -8.69 18.50 -16.19
N GLU A 78 -9.14 19.64 -16.70
CA GLU A 78 -10.24 19.73 -17.67
C GLU A 78 -9.84 19.35 -19.11
N GLY A 79 -10.84 18.98 -19.90
CA GLY A 79 -10.74 18.80 -21.34
C GLY A 79 -11.16 20.06 -22.13
N PRO A 80 -11.40 19.94 -23.45
CA PRO A 80 -11.86 21.05 -24.29
C PRO A 80 -13.30 21.55 -24.00
N LYS A 81 -13.97 21.01 -22.98
CA LYS A 81 -15.29 21.45 -22.52
C LYS A 81 -15.17 21.76 -21.02
N PRO A 82 -15.52 22.99 -20.57
CA PRO A 82 -15.46 23.35 -19.16
C PRO A 82 -16.24 22.38 -18.26
N GLY A 83 -15.75 22.14 -17.05
CA GLY A 83 -16.38 21.23 -16.08
C GLY A 83 -16.41 19.76 -16.53
N LYS A 84 -15.64 19.37 -17.55
CA LYS A 84 -15.52 17.98 -18.04
C LYS A 84 -14.06 17.56 -18.10
N PRO A 85 -13.72 16.34 -17.64
CA PRO A 85 -12.33 15.95 -17.46
C PRO A 85 -11.60 15.71 -18.77
N LEU A 86 -10.28 15.91 -18.74
CA LEU A 86 -9.38 15.55 -19.82
C LEU A 86 -9.49 14.05 -20.13
N SER A 87 -9.50 13.67 -21.41
CA SER A 87 -9.59 12.26 -21.77
C SER A 87 -8.36 11.47 -21.31
N THR A 88 -8.57 10.25 -20.77
CA THR A 88 -7.54 9.38 -20.22
C THR A 88 -6.36 9.15 -21.18
N LYS A 89 -6.62 9.11 -22.50
CA LYS A 89 -5.59 8.99 -23.55
C LYS A 89 -4.66 10.22 -23.61
N ARG A 90 -5.19 11.44 -23.46
CA ARG A 90 -4.39 12.67 -23.40
C ARG A 90 -3.65 12.79 -22.06
N ALA A 91 -4.35 12.58 -20.95
CA ALA A 91 -3.74 12.60 -19.62
C ALA A 91 -2.58 11.59 -19.49
N SER A 92 -2.75 10.36 -20.00
CA SER A 92 -1.70 9.34 -19.98
C SER A 92 -0.44 9.78 -20.73
N ARG A 93 -0.59 10.38 -21.92
CA ARG A 93 0.53 10.97 -22.68
C ARG A 93 1.27 12.04 -21.87
N TYR A 94 0.56 12.93 -21.16
CA TYR A 94 1.20 13.94 -20.33
C TYR A 94 1.94 13.32 -19.13
N VAL A 95 1.36 12.35 -18.42
CA VAL A 95 2.03 11.70 -17.28
C VAL A 95 3.29 10.94 -17.73
N SER A 96 3.23 10.17 -18.83
CA SER A 96 4.42 9.49 -19.36
C SER A 96 5.47 10.44 -19.96
N ALA A 97 5.07 11.59 -20.51
CA ALA A 97 6.02 12.61 -20.93
C ALA A 97 6.74 13.26 -19.74
N ILE A 98 6.06 13.44 -18.60
CA ILE A 98 6.69 13.90 -17.36
C ILE A 98 7.64 12.82 -16.81
N GLY A 99 7.24 11.55 -16.79
CA GLY A 99 8.12 10.45 -16.37
C GLY A 99 9.38 10.31 -17.22
N ALA A 100 9.25 10.49 -18.55
CA ALA A 100 10.39 10.53 -19.48
C ALA A 100 11.30 11.75 -19.24
N LYS A 101 10.73 12.97 -19.09
CA LYS A 101 11.51 14.18 -18.78
C LYS A 101 12.19 14.10 -17.41
N ALA A 102 11.64 13.34 -16.47
CA ALA A 102 12.23 13.08 -15.15
C ALA A 102 13.24 11.90 -15.15
N GLY A 103 13.50 11.26 -16.30
CA GLY A 103 14.45 10.14 -16.41
C GLY A 103 14.03 8.84 -15.71
N VAL A 104 12.77 8.72 -15.26
CA VAL A 104 12.32 7.58 -14.44
C VAL A 104 12.01 6.38 -15.34
N VAL A 105 13.01 5.53 -15.56
CA VAL A 105 12.90 4.26 -16.30
C VAL A 105 12.29 3.17 -15.42
N VAL A 106 11.34 2.41 -15.96
CA VAL A 106 10.67 1.26 -15.32
C VAL A 106 11.19 -0.08 -15.86
N THR A 107 11.60 -0.12 -17.13
CA THR A 107 12.37 -1.22 -17.74
C THR A 107 13.11 -0.68 -18.96
N GLN A 108 14.34 -1.16 -19.15
CA GLN A 108 15.21 -0.75 -20.26
C GLN A 108 14.81 -1.50 -21.55
N ASP A 109 14.56 -2.81 -21.44
CA ASP A 109 14.50 -3.73 -22.59
C ASP A 109 13.08 -3.88 -23.18
N VAL A 110 12.03 -3.72 -22.36
CA VAL A 110 10.63 -4.01 -22.75
C VAL A 110 9.84 -2.72 -23.01
N GLY A 111 10.46 -1.82 -23.77
CA GLY A 111 9.92 -0.52 -24.14
C GLY A 111 9.23 -0.49 -25.51
N ARG A 112 9.53 0.52 -26.33
CA ARG A 112 9.10 0.58 -27.73
C ARG A 112 10.31 0.56 -28.64
N SER A 113 10.41 -0.47 -29.48
CA SER A 113 11.39 -0.50 -30.56
C SER A 113 11.04 0.55 -31.63
N LYS A 114 12.05 1.28 -32.11
CA LYS A 114 11.96 2.17 -33.27
C LYS A 114 13.06 1.76 -34.25
N VAL A 115 12.73 1.65 -35.53
CA VAL A 115 13.75 1.56 -36.58
C VAL A 115 14.43 2.93 -36.68
N ASP A 116 15.74 2.93 -36.64
CA ASP A 116 16.56 4.10 -36.89
C ASP A 116 16.57 4.44 -38.39
N GLU A 117 16.47 5.72 -38.73
CA GLU A 117 16.23 6.17 -40.11
C GLU A 117 17.54 6.34 -40.90
N GLU A 118 18.71 6.36 -40.23
CA GLU A 118 20.02 6.43 -40.88
C GLU A 118 20.71 5.07 -40.93
N THR A 119 20.61 4.26 -39.87
CA THR A 119 21.28 2.94 -39.78
C THR A 119 20.40 1.77 -40.17
N GLY A 120 19.07 1.92 -40.12
CA GLY A 120 18.12 0.82 -40.31
C GLY A 120 18.04 -0.17 -39.12
N GLU A 121 18.83 0.02 -38.06
CA GLU A 121 18.80 -0.84 -36.89
C GLU A 121 17.55 -0.61 -36.02
N THR A 122 17.16 -1.63 -35.25
CA THR A 122 15.99 -1.55 -34.36
C THR A 122 16.43 -1.18 -32.94
N VAL A 123 16.32 0.11 -32.60
CA VAL A 123 16.69 0.67 -31.30
C VAL A 123 15.53 0.53 -30.31
N ASN A 124 15.79 -0.06 -29.14
CA ASN A 124 14.80 -0.17 -28.06
C ASN A 124 14.76 1.12 -27.24
N ILE A 125 13.64 1.86 -27.30
CA ILE A 125 13.40 3.04 -26.47
C ILE A 125 12.91 2.58 -25.09
N PRO A 126 13.59 2.92 -23.97
CA PRO A 126 13.21 2.50 -22.63
C PRO A 126 11.77 2.87 -22.24
N LYS A 127 11.17 2.08 -21.35
CA LYS A 127 9.84 2.34 -20.81
C LYS A 127 9.93 3.26 -19.60
N PHE A 128 9.53 4.51 -19.78
CA PHE A 128 9.44 5.49 -18.70
C PHE A 128 8.14 5.38 -17.88
N ALA A 129 8.18 5.84 -16.64
CA ALA A 129 7.06 5.78 -15.70
C ALA A 129 5.83 6.55 -16.19
N GLY A 130 4.65 6.00 -15.93
CA GLY A 130 3.36 6.58 -16.23
C GLY A 130 2.36 6.45 -15.08
N ALA A 131 1.08 6.73 -15.35
CA ALA A 131 0.03 6.72 -14.32
C ALA A 131 -0.27 5.32 -13.73
N HIS A 132 0.14 4.23 -14.41
CA HIS A 132 0.05 2.88 -13.87
C HIS A 132 1.07 2.66 -12.74
N ASP A 133 2.27 3.21 -12.88
CA ASP A 133 3.40 2.95 -11.99
C ASP A 133 3.23 3.69 -10.65
N PHE A 134 2.60 4.87 -10.65
CA PHE A 134 2.08 5.51 -9.43
C PHE A 134 1.14 4.59 -8.63
N ARG A 135 0.20 3.94 -9.32
CA ARG A 135 -0.76 3.00 -8.71
C ARG A 135 -0.08 1.70 -8.25
N ARG A 136 0.92 1.21 -8.98
CA ARG A 136 1.76 0.07 -8.56
C ARG A 136 2.51 0.43 -7.27
N ALA A 137 3.21 1.56 -7.24
CA ALA A 137 3.96 1.99 -6.06
C ALA A 137 3.07 2.25 -4.83
N PHE A 138 1.85 2.78 -5.01
CA PHE A 138 0.84 2.82 -3.95
C PHE A 138 0.52 1.41 -3.42
N GLY A 139 0.28 0.43 -4.32
CA GLY A 139 0.05 -0.96 -3.95
C GLY A 139 1.19 -1.56 -3.13
N THR A 140 2.44 -1.42 -3.59
CA THR A 140 3.65 -1.91 -2.91
C THR A 140 3.93 -1.20 -1.58
N ARG A 141 3.55 0.08 -1.44
CA ARG A 141 3.61 0.81 -0.15
C ARG A 141 2.61 0.27 0.86
N TRP A 142 1.42 -0.14 0.41
CA TRP A 142 0.32 -0.56 1.28
C TRP A 142 0.28 -2.06 1.55
N SER A 143 0.83 -2.94 0.70
CA SER A 143 0.97 -4.37 1.02
C SER A 143 1.79 -4.60 2.30
N LYS A 144 2.90 -3.85 2.47
CA LYS A 144 3.73 -3.82 3.68
C LYS A 144 3.04 -3.25 4.95
N ARG A 145 1.75 -2.92 4.91
CA ARG A 145 1.03 -2.19 5.98
C ARG A 145 -0.33 -2.76 6.36
N VAL A 146 -1.00 -3.47 5.45
CA VAL A 146 -2.35 -4.02 5.68
C VAL A 146 -2.50 -5.42 5.10
N MET A 147 -3.48 -6.16 5.61
CA MET A 147 -3.83 -7.49 5.09
C MET A 147 -4.35 -7.42 3.64
N PRO A 148 -4.16 -8.48 2.81
CA PRO A 148 -4.56 -8.49 1.39
C PRO A 148 -6.03 -8.11 1.13
N ALA A 149 -6.94 -8.45 2.04
CA ALA A 149 -8.35 -8.07 1.93
C ALA A 149 -8.59 -6.55 1.99
N VAL A 150 -7.82 -5.83 2.83
CA VAL A 150 -7.87 -4.36 2.95
C VAL A 150 -7.20 -3.72 1.73
N LEU A 151 -6.04 -4.24 1.30
CA LEU A 151 -5.38 -3.76 0.08
C LEU A 151 -6.27 -3.93 -1.15
N LYS A 152 -7.03 -5.03 -1.25
CA LYS A 152 -7.99 -5.27 -2.34
C LYS A 152 -9.05 -4.17 -2.41
N GLN A 153 -9.55 -3.70 -1.26
CA GLN A 153 -10.53 -2.62 -1.18
C GLN A 153 -9.89 -1.27 -1.55
N LEU A 154 -8.75 -0.90 -0.95
CA LEU A 154 -8.00 0.33 -1.26
C LEU A 154 -7.61 0.41 -2.75
N MET A 155 -7.26 -0.73 -3.36
CA MET A 155 -6.94 -0.82 -4.79
C MET A 155 -8.17 -0.92 -5.69
N ARG A 156 -9.37 -1.24 -5.17
CA ARG A 156 -10.57 -1.59 -5.96
C ARG A 156 -10.28 -2.69 -7.00
N HIS A 157 -9.67 -3.79 -6.56
CA HIS A 157 -9.43 -4.97 -7.40
C HIS A 157 -10.60 -5.96 -7.37
N ALA A 158 -10.96 -6.54 -8.53
CA ALA A 158 -12.04 -7.51 -8.63
C ALA A 158 -11.64 -8.88 -8.05
N SER A 159 -10.50 -9.43 -8.49
CA SER A 159 -9.89 -10.62 -7.87
C SER A 159 -9.03 -10.23 -6.66
N ILE A 160 -8.86 -11.17 -5.73
CA ILE A 160 -7.84 -11.07 -4.66
C ILE A 160 -6.44 -11.38 -5.20
N GLU A 161 -6.35 -12.23 -6.21
CA GLU A 161 -5.11 -12.65 -6.90
C GLU A 161 -4.31 -11.46 -7.45
N THR A 162 -4.97 -10.50 -8.11
CA THR A 162 -4.39 -9.21 -8.58
C THR A 162 -3.88 -8.31 -7.43
N THR A 163 -4.12 -8.71 -6.19
CA THR A 163 -3.63 -8.05 -4.97
C THR A 163 -2.51 -8.87 -4.32
N MET A 164 -2.54 -10.20 -4.44
CA MET A 164 -1.49 -11.10 -3.91
C MET A 164 -0.13 -10.90 -4.56
N SER A 165 -0.06 -10.48 -5.83
CA SER A 165 1.24 -10.18 -6.49
C SER A 165 2.07 -9.14 -5.73
N TYR A 166 1.43 -8.17 -5.07
CA TYR A 166 2.09 -7.15 -4.24
C TYR A 166 2.70 -7.66 -2.93
N TYR A 167 2.49 -8.94 -2.59
CA TYR A 167 3.13 -9.64 -1.47
C TYR A 167 4.16 -10.68 -1.94
N VAL A 168 3.99 -11.23 -3.16
CA VAL A 168 4.98 -12.13 -3.79
C VAL A 168 6.17 -11.34 -4.34
N GLU A 169 5.95 -10.11 -4.82
CA GLU A 169 6.99 -9.17 -5.30
C GLU A 169 7.71 -8.42 -4.16
N HIS A 170 7.80 -8.99 -2.95
CA HIS A 170 8.61 -8.40 -1.86
C HIS A 170 10.10 -8.67 -2.09
N ASN A 171 10.93 -7.65 -1.88
CA ASN A 171 12.39 -7.77 -2.04
C ASN A 171 12.98 -8.70 -0.97
N ALA A 172 14.04 -9.42 -1.30
CA ALA A 172 14.75 -10.30 -0.35
C ALA A 172 15.23 -9.53 0.90
N ASP A 173 15.64 -8.26 0.74
CA ASP A 173 16.06 -7.40 1.86
C ASP A 173 14.87 -7.02 2.77
N ASP A 174 13.68 -6.79 2.20
CA ASP A 174 12.46 -6.51 2.99
C ASP A 174 12.06 -7.73 3.81
N VAL A 175 12.04 -8.91 3.19
CA VAL A 175 11.70 -10.18 3.86
C VAL A 175 12.76 -10.51 4.91
N SER A 176 14.04 -10.26 4.63
CA SER A 176 15.12 -10.44 5.61
C SER A 176 14.99 -9.48 6.80
N ALA A 177 14.60 -8.23 6.57
CA ALA A 177 14.32 -7.27 7.64
C ALA A 177 13.13 -7.66 8.52
N GLU A 178 12.10 -8.31 7.94
CA GLU A 178 10.97 -8.87 8.69
C GLU A 178 11.35 -10.15 9.47
N LEU A 179 12.24 -10.99 8.93
CA LEU A 179 12.68 -12.24 9.53
C LEU A 179 13.75 -12.07 10.63
N LEU A 180 14.65 -11.08 10.51
CA LEU A 180 15.76 -10.88 11.45
C LEU A 180 15.33 -10.76 12.93
N PRO A 181 14.23 -10.06 13.30
CA PRO A 181 13.69 -10.07 14.65
C PRO A 181 13.33 -11.46 15.21
N TRP A 182 12.95 -12.41 14.35
CA TRP A 182 12.60 -13.78 14.76
C TRP A 182 13.82 -14.67 15.05
N ALA A 183 15.00 -14.29 14.54
CA ALA A 183 16.25 -15.02 14.80
C ALA A 183 16.67 -15.00 16.29
N GLY A 184 16.12 -14.07 17.09
CA GLY A 184 16.44 -13.93 18.51
C GLY A 184 15.97 -15.07 19.42
N ASN A 185 15.21 -16.06 18.92
CA ASN A 185 14.61 -17.11 19.76
C ASN A 185 14.76 -18.54 19.20
N THR A 186 15.67 -18.78 18.25
CA THR A 186 15.93 -20.12 17.67
C THR A 186 16.98 -20.94 18.44
N SER A 187 17.71 -20.34 19.38
CA SER A 187 18.55 -21.09 20.33
C SER A 187 17.66 -21.74 21.39
N GLY A 188 17.33 -23.03 21.17
CA GLY A 188 16.49 -23.79 22.11
C GLY A 188 17.13 -23.85 23.49
N ASN A 189 16.40 -23.45 24.53
CA ASN A 189 16.89 -23.41 25.91
C ASN A 189 16.96 -24.80 26.56
N THR A 190 17.68 -25.74 25.95
CA THR A 190 18.00 -27.06 26.51
C THR A 190 19.20 -26.96 27.45
N GLY A 191 19.04 -26.17 28.53
CA GLY A 191 19.95 -26.24 29.67
C GLY A 191 20.01 -27.69 30.20
N PRO A 192 21.21 -28.27 30.39
CA PRO A 192 21.33 -29.68 30.75
C PRO A 192 20.70 -29.93 32.13
N LYS A 193 19.69 -30.82 32.18
CA LYS A 193 19.17 -31.33 33.46
C LYS A 193 20.32 -32.04 34.19
N ARG A 194 20.88 -31.37 35.19
CA ARG A 194 21.88 -31.93 36.10
C ARG A 194 21.32 -33.22 36.69
N PRO A 195 21.99 -34.37 36.58
CA PRO A 195 21.44 -35.64 37.06
C PRO A 195 21.27 -35.58 38.58
N THR A 196 20.04 -35.79 39.05
CA THR A 196 19.73 -35.86 40.48
C THR A 196 20.44 -37.07 41.08
N ALA A 197 21.29 -36.85 42.07
CA ALA A 197 21.98 -37.95 42.76
C ALA A 197 20.97 -38.84 43.51
N ALA A 198 21.19 -40.15 43.48
CA ALA A 198 20.36 -41.14 44.16
C ALA A 198 20.46 -41.00 45.70
N PRO A 199 19.41 -41.38 46.46
CA PRO A 199 19.37 -41.20 47.90
C PRO A 199 20.36 -42.12 48.63
N LYS A 200 20.77 -41.71 49.83
CA LYS A 200 21.36 -42.57 50.86
C LYS A 200 20.57 -42.42 52.16
N ALA A 201 20.48 -43.52 52.90
CA ALA A 201 19.59 -43.70 54.04
C ALA A 201 20.19 -43.22 55.38
N ASP A 202 19.38 -43.37 56.42
CA ASP A 202 19.45 -42.73 57.73
C ASP A 202 20.64 -43.15 58.62
N VAL A 203 21.00 -42.24 59.55
CA VAL A 203 21.62 -42.55 60.84
C VAL A 203 20.93 -41.68 61.91
N VAL A 204 20.85 -42.17 63.15
CA VAL A 204 19.90 -41.78 64.20
C VAL A 204 20.63 -41.36 65.49
N GLU A 205 20.04 -40.46 66.29
CA GLU A 205 20.47 -40.01 67.66
C GLU A 205 21.85 -39.28 67.71
N GLU A 206 22.23 -38.43 68.68
CA GLU A 206 21.63 -37.73 69.84
C GLU A 206 22.49 -36.43 70.11
N ARG A 207 22.48 -35.61 71.19
CA ARG A 207 21.87 -35.63 72.53
C ARG A 207 21.65 -34.19 73.08
N LYS A 208 20.67 -34.02 73.99
CA LYS A 208 20.51 -32.99 75.06
C LYS A 208 21.12 -31.58 74.91
N SER A 209 20.27 -30.57 75.15
CA SER A 209 20.56 -29.50 76.12
C SER A 209 19.32 -29.16 76.95
N MET A 210 19.47 -28.98 78.26
CA MET A 210 18.44 -28.55 79.21
C MET A 210 18.93 -27.28 79.90
N LEU A 211 18.05 -26.29 80.07
CA LEU A 211 17.96 -25.25 81.12
C LEU A 211 16.74 -24.38 80.72
N SER A 212 15.58 -24.49 81.39
CA SER A 212 15.20 -23.86 82.68
C SER A 212 14.89 -22.35 82.54
N LYS A 213 13.89 -21.76 83.21
CA LYS A 213 12.86 -22.26 84.16
C LYS A 213 11.81 -21.15 84.39
N ASP A 214 10.75 -21.46 85.15
CA ASP A 214 9.90 -20.58 86.00
C ASP A 214 9.71 -19.11 85.55
N PHE A 215 8.50 -18.64 85.22
CA PHE A 215 7.30 -18.60 86.08
C PHE A 215 5.98 -18.57 85.28
#